data_AF-A0A2P2ID55-F1
#
_entry.id   AF-A0A2P2ID55-F1
#
_cell.length_a   1.000
_cell.length_b   1.000
_cell.length_c   1.000
_cell.angle_alpha   90.00
_cell.angle_beta   90.00
_cell.angle_gamma   90.00
#
_symmetry.space_group_name_H-M   'P 1'
#
loop_
_entity.id
_entity.type
_entity.pdbx_description
1 polymer ?
#
loop_
_entity_poly.entity_id
_entity_poly.type
_entity_poly.pdbx_seq_one_letter_code
_entity_poly.pdbx_strand_id
1 'polypeptide(L)'
;TLIGVVARTLELVVPLMEHPSESFLSQLEEDAVKLVLLHDRTVITSCLALLGSIVNTVTKNYRLTRDCFNKYYSFIVDYKKLHMENPVEPKLEQCKPFFRRALYTVGLLLRHFDFNNEQVRCGLSETITFQVVDTLLYFMNLSDTGLKYFTLQSLGSVCIRHYELMLTDKLKDMYHSLLLDVDPAAQQLRIQTLLNIETYLQEEDIRMMKEDQEWAKTKTKENLKEMHDVQSGMASAIIQLYLKQVLECSVSGNVAVRHSALRVTQLVLAQGLVHPVQIVPYLVCMSTDVEEIIAHSSDKQVQDIEK
;
A
#
# COMPACT_ATOMS: atom_id res chain seq x y z
N THR A 1 2.14 18.26 -7.35
CA THR A 1 2.83 19.58 -7.24
C THR A 1 4.21 19.46 -7.87
N LEU A 2 4.83 20.57 -8.30
CA LEU A 2 6.21 20.57 -8.83
C LEU A 2 7.20 19.91 -7.85
N ILE A 3 7.03 20.17 -6.55
CA ILE A 3 7.83 19.57 -5.46
C ILE A 3 7.80 18.03 -5.51
N GLY A 4 6.61 17.44 -5.65
CA GLY A 4 6.48 15.98 -5.73
C GLY A 4 7.16 15.38 -6.97
N VAL A 5 7.15 16.09 -8.11
CA VAL A 5 7.84 15.66 -9.32
C VAL A 5 9.36 15.68 -9.10
N VAL A 6 9.89 16.76 -8.53
CA VAL A 6 11.32 16.88 -8.22
C VAL A 6 11.76 15.78 -7.25
N ALA A 7 10.98 15.50 -6.20
CA ALA A 7 11.29 14.43 -5.26
C ALA A 7 11.38 13.05 -5.94
N ARG A 8 10.45 12.73 -6.87
CA ARG A 8 10.50 11.48 -7.65
C ARG A 8 11.69 11.42 -8.62
N THR A 9 12.07 12.55 -9.21
CA THR A 9 13.28 12.60 -10.04
C THR A 9 14.53 12.33 -9.20
N LEU A 10 14.65 12.95 -8.02
CA LEU A 10 15.76 12.72 -7.11
C LEU A 10 15.80 11.27 -6.60
N GLU A 11 14.63 10.64 -6.38
CA GLU A 11 14.51 9.25 -5.94
C GLU A 11 15.20 8.28 -6.91
N LEU A 12 15.10 8.56 -8.21
CA LEU A 12 15.68 7.75 -9.28
C LEU A 12 17.14 8.12 -9.60
N VAL A 13 17.50 9.40 -9.48
CA VAL A 13 18.81 9.90 -9.92
C VAL A 13 19.87 9.79 -8.83
N VAL A 14 19.54 10.11 -7.57
CA VAL A 14 20.52 10.15 -6.48
C VAL A 14 21.22 8.80 -6.24
N PRO A 15 20.53 7.65 -6.25
CA PRO A 15 21.20 6.35 -6.10
C PRO A 15 22.16 6.00 -7.24
N LEU A 16 22.03 6.65 -8.39
CA LEU A 16 22.89 6.44 -9.56
C LEU A 16 24.10 7.39 -9.59
N MET A 17 24.19 8.34 -8.66
CA MET A 17 25.29 9.29 -8.61
C MET A 17 26.57 8.62 -8.14
N GLU A 18 27.67 8.84 -8.86
CA GLU A 18 29.00 8.47 -8.40
C GLU A 18 29.48 9.48 -7.34
N HIS A 19 29.74 9.00 -6.14
CA HIS A 19 30.28 9.78 -5.01
C HIS A 19 29.52 11.09 -4.68
N PRO A 20 28.21 11.02 -4.37
CA PRO A 20 27.47 12.18 -3.85
C PRO A 20 28.09 12.68 -2.53
N SER A 21 28.12 14.00 -2.32
CA SER A 21 28.68 14.56 -1.09
C SER A 21 27.78 14.30 0.12
N GLU A 22 28.37 13.97 1.27
CA GLU A 22 27.63 13.70 2.51
C GLU A 22 26.80 14.90 2.97
N SER A 23 27.30 16.12 2.76
CA SER A 23 26.58 17.35 3.08
C SER A 23 25.32 17.55 2.23
N PHE A 24 25.39 17.21 0.93
CA PHE A 24 24.23 17.24 0.05
C PHE A 24 23.18 16.22 0.49
N LEU A 25 23.60 14.99 0.77
CA LEU A 25 22.70 13.92 1.18
C LEU A 25 22.01 14.23 2.52
N SER A 26 22.77 14.73 3.50
CA SER A 26 22.21 15.12 4.80
C SER A 26 21.18 16.25 4.66
N GLN A 27 21.49 17.27 3.86
CA GLN A 27 20.56 18.38 3.61
C GLN A 27 19.28 17.89 2.91
N LEU A 28 19.43 17.01 1.92
CA LEU A 28 18.31 16.44 1.17
C LEU A 28 17.39 15.61 2.08
N GLU A 29 17.96 14.81 2.97
CA GLU A 29 17.22 14.04 3.98
C GLU A 29 16.43 14.95 4.94
N GLU A 30 17.09 15.97 5.50
CA GLU A 30 16.45 16.92 6.39
C GLU A 30 15.30 17.67 5.72
N ASP A 31 15.50 18.13 4.48
CA ASP A 31 14.50 18.86 3.74
C ASP A 31 13.33 17.95 3.34
N ALA A 32 13.59 16.69 2.98
CA ALA A 32 12.52 15.72 2.75
C ALA A 32 11.68 15.49 4.02
N VAL A 33 12.29 15.38 5.20
CA VAL A 33 11.56 15.25 6.48
C VAL A 33 10.75 16.51 6.79
N LYS A 34 11.30 17.71 6.55
CA LYS A 34 10.55 18.98 6.70
C LYS A 34 9.35 19.03 5.76
N LEU A 35 9.51 18.58 4.51
CA LEU A 35 8.42 18.55 3.54
C LEU A 35 7.31 17.59 3.95
N VAL A 36 7.65 16.42 4.51
CA VAL A 36 6.69 15.46 5.08
C VAL A 36 5.87 16.07 6.22
N LEU A 37 6.45 16.99 6.99
CA LEU A 37 5.75 17.67 8.10
C LEU A 37 4.79 18.76 7.64
N LEU A 38 5.11 19.47 6.55
CA LEU A 38 4.44 20.72 6.19
C LEU A 38 3.46 20.58 5.02
N HIS A 39 3.70 19.67 4.07
CA HIS A 39 2.96 19.65 2.80
C HIS A 39 1.83 18.63 2.75
N ASP A 40 1.10 18.62 1.62
CA ASP A 40 -0.02 17.72 1.36
C ASP A 40 0.42 16.28 1.08
N ARG A 41 -0.57 15.38 0.98
CA ARG A 41 -0.36 13.94 0.80
C ARG A 41 0.54 13.59 -0.38
N THR A 42 0.39 14.26 -1.52
CA THR A 42 1.16 13.93 -2.73
C THR A 42 2.65 14.20 -2.56
N VAL A 43 2.98 15.25 -1.80
CA VAL A 43 4.36 15.57 -1.43
C VAL A 43 4.87 14.58 -0.39
N ILE A 44 4.07 14.23 0.62
CA ILE A 44 4.46 13.23 1.63
C ILE A 44 4.83 11.90 0.96
N THR A 45 4.01 11.40 0.01
CA THR A 45 4.30 10.14 -0.70
C THR A 45 5.64 10.22 -1.42
N SER A 46 5.86 11.29 -2.18
CA SER A 46 7.05 11.44 -3.02
C SER A 46 8.31 11.64 -2.19
N CYS A 47 8.22 12.37 -1.07
CA CYS A 47 9.35 12.57 -0.15
C CYS A 47 9.69 11.31 0.66
N LEU A 48 8.71 10.49 1.06
CA LEU A 48 8.98 9.23 1.76
C LEU A 48 9.52 8.15 0.84
N ALA A 49 9.08 8.10 -0.42
CA ALA A 49 9.69 7.24 -1.43
C ALA A 49 11.15 7.63 -1.69
N LEU A 50 11.42 8.94 -1.86
CA LEU A 50 12.77 9.50 -1.94
C LEU A 50 13.65 9.13 -0.74
N LEU A 51 13.16 9.38 0.48
CA LEU A 51 13.88 9.02 1.71
C LEU A 51 14.15 7.52 1.78
N GLY A 52 13.15 6.70 1.45
CA GLY A 52 13.30 5.25 1.36
C GLY A 52 14.41 4.84 0.39
N SER A 53 14.44 5.43 -0.81
CA SER A 53 15.47 5.17 -1.80
C SER A 53 16.87 5.56 -1.28
N ILE A 54 17.05 6.81 -0.84
CA ILE A 54 18.35 7.35 -0.42
C ILE A 54 18.89 6.68 0.85
N VAL A 55 18.07 6.57 1.89
CA VAL A 55 18.51 6.01 3.18
C VAL A 55 18.82 4.53 3.05
N ASN A 56 18.00 3.77 2.30
CA ASN A 56 18.24 2.34 2.13
C ASN A 56 19.42 2.02 1.20
N THR A 57 19.78 2.88 0.26
CA THR A 57 20.83 2.57 -0.74
C THR A 57 22.14 3.29 -0.47
N VAL A 58 22.11 4.55 -0.05
CA VAL A 58 23.29 5.43 0.01
C VAL A 58 23.71 5.73 1.45
N THR A 59 22.87 6.42 2.24
CA THR A 59 23.33 7.06 3.48
C THR A 59 23.31 6.15 4.70
N LYS A 60 22.40 5.17 4.73
CA LYS A 60 22.14 4.29 5.89
C LYS A 60 21.83 5.05 7.18
N ASN A 61 21.32 6.28 7.08
CA ASN A 61 20.92 7.11 8.22
C ASN A 61 19.57 6.65 8.81
N TYR A 62 19.53 5.43 9.33
CA TYR A 62 18.31 4.85 9.91
C TYR A 62 17.86 5.55 11.20
N ARG A 63 18.76 6.30 11.85
CA ARG A 63 18.43 7.12 13.01
C ARG A 63 17.39 8.20 12.67
N LEU A 64 17.55 8.90 11.55
CA LEU A 64 16.59 9.90 11.09
C LEU A 64 15.21 9.27 10.86
N THR A 65 15.20 8.12 10.20
CA THR A 65 13.97 7.35 9.91
C THR A 65 13.27 6.93 11.20
N ARG A 66 14.02 6.39 12.16
CA ARG A 66 13.50 6.00 13.47
C ARG A 66 12.92 7.19 14.24
N ASP A 67 13.62 8.33 14.26
CA ASP A 67 13.18 9.51 15.00
C ASP A 67 11.90 10.09 14.37
N CYS A 68 11.80 10.07 13.04
CA CYS A 68 10.58 10.41 12.30
C CYS A 68 9.43 9.43 12.63
N PHE A 69 9.70 8.13 12.59
CA PHE A 69 8.72 7.09 12.94
C PHE A 69 8.19 7.29 14.36
N ASN A 70 9.07 7.43 15.36
CA ASN A 70 8.70 7.58 16.75
C ASN A 70 7.79 8.79 16.97
N LYS A 71 8.08 9.93 16.34
CA LYS A 71 7.26 11.15 16.44
C LYS A 71 5.81 10.91 16.03
N TYR A 72 5.58 10.22 14.92
CA TYR A 72 4.22 9.99 14.43
C TYR A 72 3.55 8.80 15.12
N TYR A 73 4.28 7.72 15.38
CA TYR A 73 3.73 6.55 16.02
C TYR A 73 3.38 6.79 17.49
N SER A 74 4.22 7.53 18.24
CA SER A 74 3.89 7.91 19.62
C SER A 74 2.59 8.72 19.67
N PHE A 75 2.40 9.64 18.72
CA PHE A 75 1.17 10.41 18.61
C PHE A 75 -0.07 9.51 18.36
N ILE A 76 0.05 8.50 17.48
CA ILE A 76 -1.04 7.54 17.22
C ILE A 76 -1.38 6.76 18.50
N VAL A 77 -0.36 6.32 19.24
CA VAL A 77 -0.53 5.59 20.50
C VAL A 77 -1.20 6.48 21.55
N ASP A 78 -0.78 7.74 21.69
CA ASP A 78 -1.39 8.67 22.63
C ASP A 78 -2.83 9.05 22.23
N TYR A 79 -3.11 9.16 20.93
CA TYR A 79 -4.47 9.33 20.42
C TYR A 79 -5.35 8.11 20.75
N LYS A 80 -4.83 6.88 20.59
CA LYS A 80 -5.52 5.63 20.99
C LYS A 80 -5.85 5.64 22.49
N LYS A 81 -4.87 5.98 23.34
CA LYS A 81 -5.08 6.06 24.81
C LYS A 81 -6.15 7.08 25.16
N LEU A 82 -6.07 8.29 24.61
CA LEU A 82 -7.05 9.35 24.87
C LEU A 82 -8.46 8.92 24.45
N HIS A 83 -8.59 8.26 23.30
CA HIS A 83 -9.87 7.72 22.85
C HIS A 83 -10.39 6.59 23.76
N MET A 84 -9.52 5.72 24.28
CA MET A 84 -9.91 4.66 25.22
C MET A 84 -10.38 5.22 26.56
N GLU A 85 -9.76 6.29 27.04
CA GLU A 85 -10.13 6.98 28.28
C GLU A 85 -11.43 7.76 28.15
N ASN A 86 -11.58 8.53 27.06
CA ASN A 86 -12.77 9.32 26.78
C ASN A 86 -13.04 9.45 25.27
N PRO A 87 -13.93 8.62 24.69
CA PRO A 87 -14.26 8.66 23.26
C PRO A 87 -14.88 9.97 22.77
N VAL A 88 -15.40 10.81 23.68
CA VAL A 88 -16.10 12.07 23.37
C VAL A 88 -15.23 13.29 23.69
N GLU A 89 -13.94 13.09 23.97
CA GLU A 89 -13.01 14.16 24.27
C GLU A 89 -12.86 15.14 23.09
N PRO A 90 -13.16 16.45 23.26
CA PRO A 90 -13.06 17.44 22.18
C PRO A 90 -11.68 17.54 21.52
N LYS A 91 -10.60 17.22 22.27
CA LYS A 91 -9.25 17.17 21.72
C LYS A 91 -9.09 16.14 20.60
N LEU A 92 -9.87 15.03 20.60
CA LEU A 92 -9.79 14.01 19.54
C LEU A 92 -10.13 14.58 18.17
N GLU A 93 -11.14 15.47 18.09
CA GLU A 93 -11.51 16.14 16.86
C GLU A 93 -10.48 17.22 16.46
N GLN A 94 -9.96 17.97 17.43
CA GLN A 94 -8.89 18.97 17.19
C GLN A 94 -7.62 18.33 16.63
N CYS A 95 -7.25 17.17 17.16
CA CYS A 95 -6.05 16.41 16.79
C CYS A 95 -6.23 15.59 15.50
N LYS A 96 -7.46 15.42 15.01
CA LYS A 96 -7.81 14.54 13.88
C LYS A 96 -7.02 14.84 12.59
N PRO A 97 -6.77 16.09 12.18
CA PRO A 97 -5.96 16.37 10.99
C PRO A 97 -4.52 15.85 11.11
N PHE A 98 -3.89 16.03 12.27
CA PHE A 98 -2.55 15.53 12.53
C PHE A 98 -2.54 14.00 12.68
N PHE A 99 -3.57 13.42 13.31
CA PHE A 99 -3.75 11.97 13.37
C PHE A 99 -3.82 11.33 11.98
N ARG A 100 -4.60 11.92 11.05
CA ARG A 100 -4.67 11.46 9.65
C ARG A 100 -3.32 11.52 8.94
N ARG A 101 -2.53 12.58 9.20
CA ARG A 101 -1.15 12.68 8.69
C ARG A 101 -0.27 11.60 9.29
N ALA A 102 -0.33 11.39 10.60
CA ALA A 102 0.46 10.39 11.30
C ALA A 102 0.19 8.98 10.77
N LEU A 103 -1.09 8.59 10.62
CA LEU A 103 -1.47 7.30 10.02
C LEU A 103 -0.86 7.11 8.64
N TYR A 104 -0.96 8.13 7.78
CA TYR A 104 -0.45 8.07 6.42
C TYR A 104 1.08 7.96 6.39
N THR A 105 1.77 8.78 7.19
CA THR A 105 3.23 8.77 7.29
C THR A 105 3.76 7.46 7.85
N VAL A 106 3.17 6.92 8.92
CA VAL A 106 3.57 5.62 9.49
C VAL A 106 3.36 4.50 8.49
N GLY A 107 2.22 4.45 7.81
CA GLY A 107 1.96 3.43 6.78
C GLY A 107 3.00 3.46 5.64
N LEU A 108 3.38 4.64 5.17
CA LEU A 108 4.42 4.79 4.15
C LEU A 108 5.83 4.48 4.67
N LEU A 109 6.14 4.79 5.93
CA LEU A 109 7.42 4.41 6.54
C LEU A 109 7.57 2.89 6.57
N LEU A 110 6.54 2.14 7.02
CA LEU A 110 6.57 0.67 6.99
C LEU A 110 6.57 0.11 5.56
N ARG A 111 6.03 0.83 4.57
CA ARG A 111 6.14 0.44 3.16
C ARG A 111 7.57 0.54 2.64
N HIS A 112 8.25 1.66 2.90
CA HIS A 112 9.55 1.94 2.29
C HIS A 112 10.74 1.44 3.10
N PHE A 113 10.58 1.21 4.41
CA PHE A 113 11.64 0.77 5.31
C PHE A 113 11.32 -0.60 5.90
N ASP A 114 12.28 -1.52 5.82
CA ASP A 114 12.13 -2.85 6.40
C ASP A 114 12.45 -2.86 7.90
N PHE A 115 11.42 -2.67 8.73
CA PHE A 115 11.55 -2.75 10.18
C PHE A 115 11.73 -4.19 10.70
N ASN A 116 11.79 -5.23 9.86
CA ASN A 116 12.26 -6.54 10.32
C ASN A 116 13.80 -6.56 10.43
N ASN A 117 14.50 -5.70 9.68
CA ASN A 117 15.95 -5.56 9.73
C ASN A 117 16.38 -4.75 10.97
N GLU A 118 17.28 -5.32 11.78
CA GLU A 118 17.79 -4.70 13.01
C GLU A 118 18.46 -3.33 12.77
N GLN A 119 19.20 -3.17 11.68
CA GLN A 119 19.86 -1.90 11.35
C GLN A 119 18.85 -0.79 11.08
N VAL A 120 17.78 -1.12 10.35
CA VAL A 120 16.69 -0.19 10.02
C VAL A 120 15.87 0.13 11.26
N ARG A 121 15.59 -0.86 12.13
CA ARG A 121 14.91 -0.64 13.41
C ARG A 121 15.66 0.34 14.30
N CYS A 122 16.99 0.38 14.24
CA CYS A 122 17.81 1.34 14.97
C CYS A 122 17.44 1.43 16.48
N GLY A 123 17.19 0.28 17.11
CA GLY A 123 16.81 0.16 18.53
C GLY A 123 15.30 0.07 18.82
N LEU A 124 14.44 0.08 17.80
CA LEU A 124 13.01 -0.25 17.97
C LEU A 124 12.80 -1.74 18.29
N SER A 125 11.66 -2.08 18.90
CA SER A 125 11.28 -3.46 19.20
C SER A 125 11.23 -4.33 17.94
N GLU A 126 11.61 -5.61 18.07
CA GLU A 126 11.46 -6.62 16.99
C GLU A 126 10.00 -6.81 16.56
N THR A 127 9.05 -6.51 17.46
CA THR A 127 7.62 -6.65 17.20
C THR A 127 6.96 -5.34 16.75
N ILE A 128 7.74 -4.31 16.41
CA ILE A 128 7.20 -2.96 16.15
C ILE A 128 6.16 -2.95 15.03
N THR A 129 6.36 -3.71 13.95
CA THR A 129 5.40 -3.85 12.87
C THR A 129 4.07 -4.43 13.37
N PHE A 130 4.12 -5.48 14.20
CA PHE A 130 2.93 -6.07 14.80
C PHE A 130 2.20 -5.09 15.74
N GLN A 131 2.94 -4.34 16.55
CA GLN A 131 2.37 -3.33 17.44
C GLN A 131 1.65 -2.21 16.67
N VAL A 132 2.25 -1.76 15.55
CA VAL A 132 1.63 -0.78 14.65
C VAL A 132 0.34 -1.36 14.06
N VAL A 133 0.38 -2.58 13.52
CA VAL A 133 -0.79 -3.23 12.93
C VAL A 133 -1.91 -3.43 13.95
N ASP A 134 -1.62 -3.90 15.16
CA ASP A 134 -2.63 -4.04 16.23
C ASP A 134 -3.26 -2.68 16.60
N THR A 135 -2.44 -1.63 16.64
CA THR A 135 -2.91 -0.26 16.86
C THR A 135 -3.81 0.23 15.73
N LEU A 136 -3.49 -0.07 14.48
CA LEU A 136 -4.34 0.26 13.33
C LEU A 136 -5.66 -0.54 13.36
N LEU A 137 -5.61 -1.83 13.67
CA LEU A 137 -6.81 -2.68 13.77
C LEU A 137 -7.76 -2.21 14.86
N TYR A 138 -7.28 -1.61 15.95
CA TYR A 138 -8.14 -0.94 16.92
C TYR A 138 -9.00 0.16 16.28
N PHE A 139 -8.40 1.03 15.46
CA PHE A 139 -9.14 2.12 14.81
C PHE A 139 -10.13 1.62 13.74
N MET A 140 -9.86 0.47 13.13
CA MET A 140 -10.81 -0.18 12.22
C MET A 140 -12.11 -0.65 12.92
N ASN A 141 -12.08 -0.85 14.24
CA ASN A 141 -13.24 -1.28 15.03
C ASN A 141 -14.10 -0.12 15.55
N LEU A 142 -13.72 1.14 15.30
CA LEU A 142 -14.49 2.30 15.72
C LEU A 142 -15.74 2.49 14.84
N SER A 143 -16.61 3.44 15.16
CA SER A 143 -17.79 3.77 14.33
C SER A 143 -17.48 4.80 13.24
N ASP A 144 -16.45 5.64 13.42
CA ASP A 144 -16.12 6.72 12.50
C ASP A 144 -15.55 6.20 11.16
N THR A 145 -16.37 6.28 10.10
CA THR A 145 -16.00 5.88 8.74
C THR A 145 -14.80 6.65 8.19
N GLY A 146 -14.65 7.93 8.54
CA GLY A 146 -13.50 8.72 8.12
C GLY A 146 -12.20 8.21 8.74
N LEU A 147 -12.21 7.90 10.04
CA LEU A 147 -11.07 7.28 10.72
C LEU A 147 -10.75 5.90 10.14
N LYS A 148 -11.76 5.07 9.89
CA LYS A 148 -11.59 3.77 9.21
C LYS A 148 -10.92 3.94 7.86
N TYR A 149 -11.39 4.88 7.03
CA TYR A 149 -10.84 5.10 5.70
C TYR A 149 -9.35 5.43 5.74
N PHE A 150 -8.92 6.36 6.60
CA PHE A 150 -7.50 6.72 6.72
C PHE A 150 -6.65 5.62 7.35
N THR A 151 -7.22 4.85 8.27
CA THR A 151 -6.57 3.69 8.87
C THR A 151 -6.37 2.58 7.82
N LEU A 152 -7.38 2.33 6.99
CA LEU A 152 -7.35 1.35 5.92
C LEU A 152 -6.33 1.73 4.83
N GLN A 153 -6.17 3.01 4.53
CA GLN A 153 -5.08 3.49 3.66
C GLN A 153 -3.69 3.20 4.24
N SER A 154 -3.52 3.40 5.54
CA SER A 154 -2.28 3.07 6.25
C SER A 154 -2.00 1.58 6.20
N LEU A 155 -2.99 0.74 6.55
CA LEU A 155 -2.90 -0.72 6.47
C LEU A 155 -2.55 -1.20 5.06
N GLY A 156 -3.19 -0.66 4.03
CA GLY A 156 -2.85 -0.97 2.63
C GLY A 156 -1.40 -0.67 2.30
N SER A 157 -0.88 0.47 2.77
CA SER A 157 0.53 0.82 2.58
C SER A 157 1.48 -0.14 3.29
N VAL A 158 1.16 -0.55 4.52
CA VAL A 158 1.94 -1.55 5.29
C VAL A 158 1.98 -2.89 4.55
N CYS A 159 0.84 -3.33 3.99
CA CYS A 159 0.72 -4.63 3.32
C CYS A 159 1.55 -4.74 2.03
N ILE A 160 1.96 -3.62 1.42
CA ILE A 160 2.82 -3.65 0.22
C ILE A 160 4.17 -4.30 0.53
N ARG A 161 4.75 -4.02 1.71
CA ARG A 161 5.99 -4.68 2.16
C ARG A 161 5.71 -5.94 2.97
N HIS A 162 4.71 -5.87 3.85
CA HIS A 162 4.35 -6.95 4.77
C HIS A 162 3.10 -7.68 4.27
N TYR A 163 3.18 -8.26 3.08
CA TYR A 163 2.05 -8.91 2.41
C TYR A 163 1.53 -10.12 3.18
N GLU A 164 2.36 -10.73 4.03
CA GLU A 164 1.99 -11.86 4.88
C GLU A 164 0.81 -11.50 5.80
N LEU A 165 0.64 -10.22 6.13
CA LEU A 165 -0.51 -9.73 6.87
C LEU A 165 -1.83 -10.01 6.15
N MET A 166 -1.86 -9.93 4.81
CA MET A 166 -3.05 -10.25 4.01
C MET A 166 -3.38 -11.75 4.02
N LEU A 167 -2.43 -12.61 4.39
CA LEU A 167 -2.67 -14.04 4.56
C LEU A 167 -3.24 -14.38 5.95
N THR A 168 -3.20 -13.44 6.91
CA THR A 168 -3.73 -13.67 8.26
C THR A 168 -5.26 -13.63 8.28
N ASP A 169 -5.87 -14.50 9.08
CA ASP A 169 -7.33 -14.56 9.22
C ASP A 169 -7.92 -13.20 9.65
N LYS A 170 -7.25 -12.49 10.57
CA LYS A 170 -7.73 -11.20 11.10
C LYS A 170 -7.88 -10.13 10.01
N LEU A 171 -6.92 -10.02 9.09
CA LEU A 171 -7.00 -9.04 8.00
C LEU A 171 -7.86 -9.54 6.85
N LYS A 172 -7.79 -10.84 6.54
CA LYS A 172 -8.63 -11.51 5.54
C LYS A 172 -10.12 -11.32 5.84
N ASP A 173 -10.55 -11.66 7.05
CA ASP A 173 -11.96 -11.57 7.46
C ASP A 173 -12.44 -10.11 7.46
N MET A 174 -11.57 -9.17 7.87
CA MET A 174 -11.87 -7.74 7.82
C MET A 174 -12.05 -7.23 6.37
N TYR A 175 -11.15 -7.58 5.45
CA TYR A 175 -11.27 -7.21 4.04
C TYR A 175 -12.50 -7.85 3.39
N HIS A 176 -12.79 -9.13 3.68
CA HIS A 176 -14.01 -9.79 3.21
C HIS A 176 -15.26 -9.06 3.72
N SER A 177 -15.32 -8.75 5.01
CA SER A 177 -16.44 -8.00 5.59
C SER A 177 -16.61 -6.63 4.93
N LEU A 178 -15.51 -5.91 4.67
CA LEU A 178 -15.57 -4.60 4.04
C LEU A 178 -16.04 -4.69 2.59
N LEU A 179 -15.52 -5.62 1.79
CA LEU A 179 -15.88 -5.77 0.38
C LEU A 179 -17.36 -6.12 0.18
N LEU A 180 -17.91 -6.93 1.09
CA LEU A 180 -19.30 -7.39 1.07
C LEU A 180 -20.28 -6.43 1.75
N ASP A 181 -19.79 -5.36 2.39
CA ASP A 181 -20.66 -4.38 3.05
C ASP A 181 -21.50 -3.63 2.01
N VAL A 182 -22.82 -3.82 2.04
CA VAL A 182 -23.75 -3.17 1.11
C VAL A 182 -24.23 -1.81 1.61
N ASP A 183 -23.86 -1.40 2.82
CA ASP A 183 -24.22 -0.09 3.37
C ASP A 183 -23.68 1.03 2.45
N PRO A 184 -24.53 1.95 1.96
CA PRO A 184 -24.09 3.13 1.24
C PRO A 184 -22.99 3.93 1.97
N ALA A 185 -23.03 3.98 3.32
CA ALA A 185 -22.02 4.66 4.13
C ALA A 185 -20.64 3.96 4.09
N ALA A 186 -20.60 2.66 3.76
CA ALA A 186 -19.39 1.86 3.70
C ALA A 186 -18.74 1.81 2.30
N GLN A 187 -19.40 2.38 1.27
CA GLN A 187 -18.90 2.33 -0.12
C GLN A 187 -17.47 2.86 -0.28
N GLN A 188 -17.11 3.91 0.48
CA GLN A 188 -15.76 4.46 0.45
C GLN A 188 -14.71 3.47 0.99
N LEU A 189 -15.08 2.65 1.98
CA LEU A 189 -14.20 1.62 2.54
C LEU A 189 -14.03 0.45 1.57
N ARG A 190 -15.09 0.07 0.82
CA ARG A 190 -15.01 -0.93 -0.25
C ARG A 190 -14.03 -0.52 -1.34
N ILE A 191 -14.19 0.70 -1.86
CA ILE A 191 -13.31 1.28 -2.88
C ILE A 191 -11.87 1.29 -2.37
N GLN A 192 -11.65 1.70 -1.12
CA GLN A 192 -10.31 1.71 -0.54
C GLN A 192 -9.72 0.31 -0.34
N THR A 193 -10.53 -0.68 0.01
CA THR A 193 -10.09 -2.08 0.12
C THR A 193 -9.65 -2.62 -1.25
N LEU A 194 -10.44 -2.37 -2.29
CA LEU A 194 -10.09 -2.72 -3.67
C LEU A 194 -8.81 -2.00 -4.12
N LEU A 195 -8.66 -0.70 -3.80
CA LEU A 195 -7.47 0.07 -4.12
C LEU A 195 -6.22 -0.44 -3.40
N ASN A 196 -6.35 -0.95 -2.17
CA ASN A 196 -5.23 -1.56 -1.45
C ASN A 196 -4.75 -2.83 -2.19
N ILE A 197 -5.68 -3.68 -2.63
CA ILE A 197 -5.36 -4.88 -3.43
C ILE A 197 -4.75 -4.46 -4.78
N GLU A 198 -5.34 -3.49 -5.47
CA GLU A 198 -4.85 -2.95 -6.74
C GLU A 198 -3.40 -2.45 -6.61
N THR A 199 -3.13 -1.65 -5.58
CA THR A 199 -1.80 -1.06 -5.35
C THR A 199 -0.78 -2.13 -5.01
N TYR A 200 -1.15 -3.14 -4.21
CA TYR A 200 -0.26 -4.28 -3.93
C TYR A 200 0.14 -5.01 -5.22
N LEU A 201 -0.83 -5.36 -6.07
CA LEU A 201 -0.55 -6.05 -7.33
C LEU A 201 0.33 -5.23 -8.29
N GLN A 202 0.12 -3.92 -8.36
CA GLN A 202 0.94 -3.03 -9.20
C GLN A 202 2.39 -2.94 -8.70
N GLU A 203 2.57 -2.82 -7.38
CA GLU A 203 3.90 -2.70 -6.79
C GLU A 203 4.68 -4.01 -6.88
N GLU A 204 4.01 -5.15 -6.72
CA GLU A 204 4.63 -6.46 -6.84
C GLU A 204 5.07 -6.73 -8.29
N ASP A 205 4.27 -6.35 -9.29
CA ASP A 205 4.64 -6.46 -10.70
C ASP A 205 5.87 -5.59 -11.04
N ILE A 206 5.90 -4.33 -10.57
CA ILE A 206 7.06 -3.45 -10.71
C ILE A 206 8.31 -4.06 -10.04
N ARG A 207 8.14 -4.67 -8.87
CA ARG A 207 9.24 -5.32 -8.14
C ARG A 207 9.77 -6.53 -8.90
N MET A 208 8.89 -7.40 -9.37
CA MET A 208 9.23 -8.56 -10.18
C MET A 208 10.00 -8.16 -11.45
N MET A 209 9.53 -7.12 -12.16
CA MET A 209 10.23 -6.59 -13.33
C MET A 209 11.65 -6.08 -13.02
N LYS A 210 11.87 -5.50 -11.83
CA LYS A 210 13.21 -5.04 -11.41
C LYS A 210 14.13 -6.22 -11.08
N GLU A 211 13.62 -7.20 -10.35
CA GLU A 211 14.35 -8.42 -10.00
C GLU A 211 14.75 -9.19 -11.28
N ASP A 212 13.87 -9.29 -12.28
CA ASP A 212 14.16 -9.88 -13.59
C ASP A 212 15.26 -9.13 -14.36
N GLN A 213 15.24 -7.80 -14.33
CA GLN A 213 16.28 -6.96 -14.96
C GLN A 213 17.64 -7.12 -14.27
N GLU A 214 17.66 -7.26 -12.95
CA GLU A 214 18.87 -7.51 -12.18
C GLU A 214 19.41 -8.91 -12.44
N TRP A 215 18.54 -9.93 -12.40
CA TRP A 215 18.88 -11.30 -12.76
C TRP A 215 19.44 -11.39 -14.18
N ALA A 216 18.88 -10.66 -15.14
CA ALA A 216 19.39 -10.64 -16.51
C ALA A 216 20.86 -10.18 -16.61
N LYS A 217 21.36 -9.38 -15.64
CA LYS A 217 22.75 -8.92 -15.56
C LYS A 217 23.66 -9.93 -14.85
N THR A 218 23.15 -10.67 -13.86
CA THR A 218 23.93 -11.61 -13.03
C THR A 218 23.81 -13.08 -13.45
N LYS A 219 22.85 -13.45 -14.32
CA LYS A 219 22.58 -14.84 -14.76
C LYS A 219 23.77 -15.58 -15.36
N THR A 220 24.80 -14.87 -15.83
CA THR A 220 26.03 -15.49 -16.36
C THR A 220 27.00 -15.93 -15.27
N LYS A 221 26.79 -15.51 -14.02
CA LYS A 221 27.65 -15.80 -12.86
C LYS A 221 27.01 -16.76 -11.84
N GLU A 222 25.69 -16.99 -11.91
CA GLU A 222 24.95 -17.81 -10.94
C GLU A 222 24.48 -19.14 -11.54
N ASN A 223 24.35 -20.17 -10.68
CA ASN A 223 23.86 -21.48 -11.08
C ASN A 223 22.36 -21.41 -11.39
N LEU A 224 21.95 -21.88 -12.57
CA LEU A 224 20.55 -21.99 -13.02
C LEU A 224 19.58 -22.75 -12.08
N LYS A 225 20.09 -23.37 -11.02
CA LYS A 225 19.34 -24.24 -10.11
C LYS A 225 18.56 -23.47 -9.03
N GLU A 226 18.84 -22.19 -8.82
CA GLU A 226 18.19 -21.34 -7.81
C GLU A 226 17.28 -20.31 -8.47
N MET A 227 16.28 -20.76 -9.25
CA MET A 227 15.23 -19.85 -9.72
C MET A 227 14.32 -19.47 -8.54
N HIS A 228 14.37 -18.22 -8.10
CA HIS A 228 13.57 -17.70 -6.99
C HIS A 228 12.10 -17.46 -7.40
N ASP A 229 11.33 -18.53 -7.62
CA ASP A 229 9.91 -18.49 -7.99
C ASP A 229 8.95 -18.24 -6.79
N VAL A 230 9.50 -17.99 -5.59
CA VAL A 230 8.70 -17.90 -4.36
C VAL A 230 7.81 -16.65 -4.34
N GLN A 231 8.27 -15.52 -4.91
CA GLN A 231 7.54 -14.24 -4.82
C GLN A 231 6.31 -14.21 -5.74
N SER A 232 6.40 -14.72 -6.97
CA SER A 232 5.27 -14.86 -7.92
C SER A 232 4.12 -15.69 -7.32
N GLY A 233 4.46 -16.77 -6.59
CA GLY A 233 3.48 -17.60 -5.90
C GLY A 233 2.68 -16.89 -4.81
N MET A 234 3.24 -15.85 -4.16
CA MET A 234 2.57 -15.15 -3.06
C MET A 234 1.47 -14.21 -3.54
N ALA A 235 1.69 -13.49 -4.65
CA ALA A 235 0.67 -12.64 -5.24
C ALA A 235 -0.55 -13.47 -5.71
N SER A 236 -0.31 -14.62 -6.32
CA SER A 236 -1.38 -15.57 -6.69
C SER A 236 -2.11 -16.09 -5.45
N ALA A 237 -1.40 -16.49 -4.40
CA ALA A 237 -2.01 -16.96 -3.15
C ALA A 237 -2.93 -15.91 -2.51
N ILE A 238 -2.49 -14.64 -2.46
CA ILE A 238 -3.32 -13.53 -1.96
C ILE A 238 -4.58 -13.39 -2.81
N ILE A 239 -4.46 -13.33 -4.14
CA ILE A 239 -5.64 -13.14 -5.00
C ILE A 239 -6.62 -14.30 -4.88
N GLN A 240 -6.16 -15.54 -4.77
CA GLN A 240 -7.05 -16.68 -4.55
C GLN A 240 -7.90 -16.55 -3.27
N LEU A 241 -7.39 -15.87 -2.23
CA LEU A 241 -8.15 -15.62 -0.99
C LEU A 241 -9.22 -14.54 -1.12
N TYR A 242 -9.05 -13.56 -2.03
CA TYR A 242 -9.92 -12.38 -2.14
C TYR A 242 -10.76 -12.32 -3.42
N LEU A 243 -10.42 -13.12 -4.44
CA LEU A 243 -10.97 -13.00 -5.79
C LEU A 243 -12.49 -13.07 -5.81
N LYS A 244 -13.09 -13.98 -5.05
CA LYS A 244 -14.55 -14.13 -4.99
C LYS A 244 -15.22 -12.83 -4.55
N GLN A 245 -14.78 -12.24 -3.44
CA GLN A 245 -15.35 -11.01 -2.90
C GLN A 245 -15.05 -9.80 -3.82
N VAL A 246 -13.90 -9.79 -4.50
CA VAL A 246 -13.59 -8.78 -5.51
C VAL A 246 -14.55 -8.86 -6.70
N LEU A 247 -14.82 -10.06 -7.22
CA LEU A 247 -15.75 -10.26 -8.34
C LEU A 247 -17.20 -9.95 -7.93
N GLU A 248 -17.60 -10.23 -6.70
CA GLU A 248 -18.91 -9.81 -6.19
C GLU A 248 -19.08 -8.28 -6.12
N CYS A 249 -17.98 -7.51 -6.00
CA CYS A 249 -18.04 -6.04 -6.12
C CYS A 249 -18.37 -5.55 -7.54
N SER A 250 -18.14 -6.36 -8.58
CA SER A 250 -18.42 -6.02 -9.97
C SER A 250 -19.91 -5.86 -10.28
N VAL A 251 -20.80 -6.39 -9.42
CA VAL A 251 -22.26 -6.26 -9.55
C VAL A 251 -22.86 -5.24 -8.57
N SER A 252 -22.00 -4.43 -7.92
CA SER A 252 -22.45 -3.40 -6.98
C SER A 252 -23.29 -2.31 -7.65
N GLY A 253 -24.28 -1.77 -6.93
CA GLY A 253 -25.05 -0.62 -7.43
C GLY A 253 -24.22 0.66 -7.61
N ASN A 254 -23.07 0.78 -6.93
CA ASN A 254 -22.19 1.94 -7.05
C ASN A 254 -21.16 1.77 -8.19
N VAL A 255 -21.17 2.69 -9.16
CA VAL A 255 -20.29 2.68 -10.34
C VAL A 255 -18.80 2.69 -9.95
N ALA A 256 -18.41 3.48 -8.94
CA ALA A 256 -17.01 3.56 -8.51
C ALA A 256 -16.53 2.25 -7.90
N VAL A 257 -17.39 1.51 -7.17
CA VAL A 257 -17.06 0.16 -6.68
C VAL A 257 -16.85 -0.81 -7.84
N ARG A 258 -17.75 -0.81 -8.84
CA ARG A 258 -17.61 -1.66 -10.03
C ARG A 258 -16.35 -1.35 -10.82
N HIS A 259 -16.05 -0.06 -11.01
CA HIS A 259 -14.84 0.38 -11.69
C HIS A 259 -13.57 -0.07 -10.94
N SER A 260 -13.51 0.07 -9.61
CA SER A 260 -12.40 -0.42 -8.80
C SER A 260 -12.26 -1.95 -8.88
N ALA A 261 -13.36 -2.70 -8.88
CA ALA A 261 -13.33 -4.16 -9.03
C ALA A 261 -12.82 -4.57 -10.43
N LEU A 262 -13.21 -3.85 -11.48
CA LEU A 262 -12.71 -4.07 -12.84
C LEU A 262 -11.19 -3.89 -12.92
N ARG A 263 -10.65 -2.82 -12.31
CA ARG A 263 -9.20 -2.57 -12.33
C ARG A 263 -8.41 -3.69 -11.66
N VAL A 264 -8.86 -4.20 -10.52
CA VAL A 264 -8.24 -5.36 -9.86
C VAL A 264 -8.34 -6.59 -10.77
N THR A 265 -9.52 -6.85 -11.34
CA THR A 265 -9.75 -7.99 -12.24
C THR A 265 -8.84 -7.95 -13.47
N GLN A 266 -8.63 -6.77 -14.05
CA GLN A 266 -7.72 -6.56 -15.18
C GLN A 266 -6.27 -6.87 -14.83
N LEU A 267 -5.81 -6.44 -13.65
CA LEU A 267 -4.45 -6.76 -13.20
C LEU A 267 -4.28 -8.27 -13.00
N VAL A 268 -5.27 -8.93 -12.37
CA VAL A 268 -5.25 -10.39 -12.17
C VAL A 268 -5.14 -11.15 -13.49
N LEU A 269 -5.88 -10.72 -14.52
CA LEU A 269 -5.82 -11.33 -15.85
C LEU A 269 -4.51 -11.01 -16.58
N ALA A 270 -4.09 -9.74 -16.57
CA ALA A 270 -2.87 -9.30 -17.25
C ALA A 270 -1.60 -9.97 -16.69
N GLN A 271 -1.56 -10.22 -15.39
CA GLN A 271 -0.46 -10.89 -14.69
C GLN A 271 -0.59 -12.43 -14.68
N GLY A 272 -1.70 -12.99 -15.19
CA GLY A 272 -1.92 -14.44 -15.24
C GLY A 272 -2.03 -15.11 -13.88
N LEU A 273 -2.47 -14.39 -12.83
CA LEU A 273 -2.44 -14.88 -11.45
C LEU A 273 -3.47 -15.99 -11.16
N VAL A 274 -4.57 -16.02 -11.92
CA VAL A 274 -5.67 -16.99 -11.78
C VAL A 274 -6.21 -17.40 -13.15
N HIS A 275 -6.68 -18.64 -13.26
CA HIS A 275 -7.32 -19.14 -14.47
C HIS A 275 -8.61 -18.34 -14.82
N PRO A 276 -8.77 -17.83 -16.06
CA PRO A 276 -9.85 -16.89 -16.41
C PRO A 276 -11.29 -17.43 -16.25
N VAL A 277 -11.50 -18.75 -16.24
CA VAL A 277 -12.84 -19.39 -16.18
C VAL A 277 -13.73 -18.85 -15.05
N GLN A 278 -13.15 -18.51 -13.89
CA GLN A 278 -13.94 -17.98 -12.77
C GLN A 278 -14.31 -16.49 -12.94
N ILE A 279 -13.57 -15.76 -13.78
CA ILE A 279 -13.69 -14.32 -14.00
C ILE A 279 -14.64 -14.02 -15.17
N VAL A 280 -14.61 -14.85 -16.22
CA VAL A 280 -15.39 -14.67 -17.47
C VAL A 280 -16.87 -14.36 -17.22
N PRO A 281 -17.61 -15.08 -16.35
CA PRO A 281 -19.03 -14.76 -16.12
C PRO A 281 -19.28 -13.34 -15.62
N TYR A 282 -18.37 -12.81 -14.79
CA TYR A 282 -18.45 -11.44 -14.29
C TYR A 282 -18.11 -10.43 -15.37
N LEU A 283 -17.11 -10.70 -16.23
CA LEU A 283 -16.80 -9.81 -17.36
C LEU A 283 -17.94 -9.75 -18.38
N VAL A 284 -18.59 -10.88 -18.68
CA VAL A 284 -19.78 -10.92 -19.54
C VAL A 284 -20.96 -10.16 -18.91
N CYS A 285 -21.10 -10.21 -17.59
CA CYS A 285 -22.09 -9.36 -16.91
C CYS A 285 -21.75 -7.87 -17.06
N MET A 286 -20.48 -7.51 -16.84
CA MET A 286 -20.01 -6.12 -16.91
C MET A 286 -19.97 -5.56 -18.34
N SER A 287 -19.91 -6.39 -19.39
CA SER A 287 -20.01 -5.90 -20.78
C SER A 287 -21.39 -5.31 -21.11
N THR A 288 -22.39 -5.56 -20.27
CA THR A 288 -23.73 -4.98 -20.36
C THR A 288 -23.98 -3.85 -19.34
N ASP A 289 -22.93 -3.34 -18.70
CA ASP A 289 -23.04 -2.23 -17.75
C ASP A 289 -23.62 -0.97 -18.42
N VAL A 290 -24.36 -0.18 -17.65
CA VAL A 290 -24.92 1.11 -18.10
C VAL A 290 -23.79 2.10 -18.38
N GLU A 291 -22.67 1.98 -17.68
CA GLU A 291 -21.49 2.81 -17.89
C GLU A 291 -20.64 2.26 -19.05
N GLU A 292 -20.57 3.01 -20.16
CA GLU A 292 -19.87 2.59 -21.38
C GLU A 292 -18.40 2.25 -21.16
N ILE A 293 -17.70 2.97 -20.26
CA ILE A 293 -16.30 2.71 -19.96
C ILE A 293 -16.12 1.30 -19.37
N ILE A 294 -17.01 0.90 -18.46
CA ILE A 294 -16.98 -0.44 -17.83
C ILE A 294 -17.35 -1.49 -18.87
N ALA A 295 -18.40 -1.25 -19.66
CA ALA A 295 -18.87 -2.15 -20.70
C ALA A 295 -17.80 -2.44 -21.76
N HIS A 296 -17.27 -1.41 -22.41
CA HIS A 296 -16.23 -1.55 -23.44
C HIS A 296 -14.95 -2.18 -22.90
N SER A 297 -14.57 -1.81 -21.68
CA SER A 297 -13.34 -2.31 -21.08
C SER A 297 -13.47 -3.79 -20.72
N SER A 298 -14.64 -4.24 -20.26
CA SER A 298 -14.92 -5.65 -19.96
C SER A 298 -15.02 -6.48 -21.24
N ASP A 299 -15.70 -5.97 -22.27
CA ASP A 299 -15.81 -6.64 -23.57
C ASP A 299 -14.42 -6.88 -24.20
N LYS A 300 -13.55 -5.87 -24.13
CA LYS A 300 -12.15 -6.02 -24.56
C LYS A 300 -11.43 -7.14 -23.81
N GLN A 301 -11.61 -7.26 -22.49
CA GLN A 301 -10.97 -8.34 -21.71
C GLN A 301 -11.47 -9.72 -22.14
N VAL A 302 -12.77 -9.87 -22.43
CA VAL A 302 -13.32 -11.14 -22.94
C VAL A 302 -12.70 -11.51 -24.29
N GLN A 303 -12.63 -10.56 -25.22
CA GLN A 303 -12.00 -10.78 -26.54
C GLN A 303 -10.52 -11.15 -26.43
N ASP A 304 -9.80 -10.59 -25.45
CA ASP A 304 -8.39 -10.89 -25.24
C ASP A 304 -8.17 -12.28 -24.59
N ILE A 305 -9.15 -12.81 -23.85
CA ILE A 305 -9.13 -14.18 -23.30
C ILE A 305 -9.40 -15.24 -24.37
N GLU A 306 -10.20 -14.92 -25.40
CA GLU A 306 -10.55 -15.84 -26.49
C GLU A 306 -9.45 -16.02 -27.54
N LYS A 307 -8.44 -15.14 -27.56
CA LYS A 307 -7.28 -15.20 -28.48
C LYS A 307 -6.23 -16.20 -28.01
#